data_AF-A0A3D2IK93-F1
#
_entry.id   AF-A0A3D2IK93-F1
#
_cell.length_a   1.000
_cell.length_b   1.000
_cell.length_c   1.000
_cell.angle_alpha   90.00
_cell.angle_beta   90.00
_cell.angle_gamma   90.00
#
_symmetry.space_group_name_H-M   'P 1'
#
loop_
_entity.id
_entity.type
_entity.pdbx_description
1 polymer ?
#
loop_
_entity_poly.entity_id
_entity_poly.type
_entity_poly.pdbx_seq_one_letter_code
_entity_poly.pdbx_strand_id
1 'polypeptide(L)'
;MKFNTKAIHAGQKNEETSGAVMPPIFQTSTYAQSAPNVHKGYDYARVGNPTRTALERMIAGLEGTDHCACFASGVAAMDALMKMFRPGDHVIASDDLYGGSYRL
;
A
#
# COMPACT_ATOMS: atom_id res chain seq x y z
N MET A 1 -15.38 -8.92 -12.33
CA MET A 1 -15.18 -10.02 -11.36
C MET A 1 -16.13 -9.84 -10.17
N LYS A 2 -16.66 -10.95 -9.61
CA LYS A 2 -17.43 -10.93 -8.35
C LYS A 2 -16.50 -10.75 -7.14
N PHE A 3 -17.04 -10.32 -5.99
CA PHE A 3 -16.25 -10.03 -4.78
C PHE A 3 -15.34 -11.19 -4.35
N ASN A 4 -15.88 -12.41 -4.22
CA ASN A 4 -15.07 -13.57 -3.81
C ASN A 4 -13.92 -13.88 -4.77
N THR A 5 -14.11 -13.61 -6.08
CA THR A 5 -13.03 -13.74 -7.07
C THR A 5 -12.00 -12.61 -6.89
N LYS A 6 -12.45 -11.38 -6.64
CA LYS A 6 -11.56 -10.24 -6.35
C LYS A 6 -10.70 -10.49 -5.11
N ALA A 7 -11.27 -11.05 -4.06
CA ALA A 7 -10.56 -11.31 -2.80
C ALA A 7 -9.34 -12.25 -2.97
N ILE A 8 -9.30 -13.02 -4.06
CA ILE A 8 -8.19 -13.90 -4.41
C ILE A 8 -7.31 -13.29 -5.52
N HIS A 9 -7.91 -12.68 -6.54
CA HIS A 9 -7.21 -12.37 -7.80
C HIS A 9 -7.05 -10.87 -8.10
N ALA A 10 -7.69 -9.97 -7.36
CA ALA A 10 -7.59 -8.54 -7.63
C ALA A 10 -6.14 -8.06 -7.53
N GLY A 11 -5.64 -7.43 -8.60
CA GLY A 11 -4.28 -6.89 -8.64
C GLY A 11 -3.15 -7.92 -8.58
N GLN A 12 -3.46 -9.22 -8.52
CA GLN A 12 -2.48 -10.30 -8.40
C GLN A 12 -2.03 -10.78 -9.78
N LYS A 13 -0.75 -11.14 -9.88
CA LYS A 13 -0.15 -11.81 -11.03
C LYS A 13 0.86 -12.85 -10.56
N ASN A 14 1.10 -13.87 -11.38
CA ASN A 14 2.19 -14.80 -11.11
C ASN A 14 3.53 -14.06 -11.14
N GLU A 15 4.49 -14.53 -10.35
CA GLU A 15 5.84 -13.97 -10.34
C GLU A 15 6.55 -14.27 -11.68
N GLU A 16 7.19 -13.26 -12.27
CA GLU A 16 7.66 -13.31 -13.66
C GLU A 16 8.84 -14.27 -13.88
N THR A 17 9.69 -14.47 -12.87
CA THR A 17 10.92 -15.26 -12.99
C THR A 17 10.68 -16.76 -12.81
N SER A 18 9.88 -17.12 -11.81
CA SER A 18 9.67 -18.49 -11.34
C SER A 18 8.28 -19.04 -11.67
N GLY A 19 7.33 -18.17 -12.01
CA GLY A 19 5.92 -18.54 -12.16
C GLY A 19 5.20 -18.81 -10.84
N ALA A 20 5.79 -18.45 -9.69
CA ALA A 20 5.17 -18.64 -8.39
C ALA A 20 3.78 -17.97 -8.34
N VAL A 21 2.77 -18.73 -7.93
CA VAL A 21 1.38 -18.29 -7.87
C VAL A 21 1.07 -17.42 -6.65
N MET A 22 1.87 -17.57 -5.59
CA MET A 22 1.84 -16.69 -4.43
C MET A 22 2.97 -15.66 -4.54
N PRO A 23 2.74 -14.39 -4.16
CA PRO A 23 3.78 -13.39 -4.17
C PRO A 23 4.90 -13.79 -3.19
N PRO A 24 6.18 -13.80 -3.61
CA PRO A 24 7.28 -14.03 -2.69
C PRO A 24 7.36 -12.94 -1.61
N ILE A 25 7.94 -13.29 -0.47
CA ILE A 25 8.25 -12.32 0.59
C ILE A 25 9.61 -11.70 0.31
N PHE A 26 9.61 -10.44 -0.13
CA PHE A 26 10.83 -9.67 -0.34
C PHE A 26 11.35 -9.06 0.97
N GLN A 27 12.03 -9.89 1.78
CA GLN A 27 12.80 -9.43 2.95
C GLN A 27 14.15 -8.82 2.53
N THR A 28 14.09 -7.70 1.82
CA THR A 28 15.25 -6.90 1.44
C THR A 28 14.98 -5.43 1.72
N SER A 29 16.03 -4.67 1.99
CA SER A 29 15.96 -3.22 2.18
C SER A 29 16.13 -2.44 0.87
N THR A 30 16.90 -2.96 -0.08
CA THR A 30 17.33 -2.25 -1.30
C THR A 30 17.38 -3.19 -2.50
N TYR A 31 17.45 -2.62 -3.71
CA TYR A 31 17.46 -3.34 -4.97
C TYR A 31 18.62 -2.88 -5.85
N ALA A 32 19.27 -3.83 -6.52
CA ALA A 32 20.37 -3.54 -7.42
C ALA A 32 19.90 -2.68 -8.62
N GLN A 33 20.70 -1.69 -8.98
CA GLN A 33 20.49 -0.81 -10.13
C GLN A 33 21.59 -1.06 -11.15
N SER A 34 21.26 -1.02 -12.45
CA SER A 34 22.27 -1.22 -13.51
C SER A 34 23.19 -0.01 -13.68
N ALA A 35 22.70 1.17 -13.29
CA ALA A 35 23.42 2.44 -13.21
C ALA A 35 22.68 3.32 -12.19
N PRO A 36 23.26 4.45 -11.72
CA PRO A 36 22.57 5.36 -10.82
C PRO A 36 21.20 5.78 -11.35
N ASN A 37 20.15 5.52 -10.57
CA ASN A 37 18.75 5.79 -10.90
C ASN A 37 18.19 5.00 -12.11
N VAL A 38 18.83 3.89 -12.50
CA VAL A 38 18.36 2.98 -13.56
C VAL A 38 18.02 1.63 -12.92
N HIS A 39 16.76 1.46 -12.56
CA HIS A 39 16.26 0.31 -11.81
C HIS A 39 15.01 -0.32 -12.45
N LYS A 40 14.67 -1.55 -12.04
CA LYS A 40 13.53 -2.33 -12.56
C LYS A 40 12.20 -1.99 -11.86
N GLY A 41 12.02 -0.72 -11.48
CA GLY A 41 10.83 -0.23 -10.76
C GLY A 41 10.93 -0.21 -9.22
N TYR A 42 11.98 -0.77 -8.61
CA TYR A 42 12.23 -0.69 -7.17
C TYR A 42 13.67 -0.27 -6.90
N ASP A 43 13.87 0.59 -5.90
CA ASP A 43 15.17 1.10 -5.45
C ASP A 43 15.38 0.86 -3.95
N TYR A 44 14.42 1.23 -3.11
CA TYR A 44 14.47 1.15 -1.65
C TYR A 44 13.11 0.74 -1.07
N ALA A 45 13.13 -0.25 -0.15
CA ALA A 45 11.93 -0.94 0.32
C ALA A 45 10.90 -0.05 1.03
N ARG A 46 11.35 1.06 1.64
CA ARG A 46 10.44 2.06 2.22
C ARG A 46 9.61 2.76 1.14
N VAL A 47 10.19 3.06 -0.03
CA VAL A 47 9.50 3.68 -1.17
C VAL A 47 8.63 2.64 -1.88
N GLY A 48 9.18 1.46 -2.19
CA GLY A 48 8.46 0.37 -2.85
C GLY A 48 9.00 -1.00 -2.46
N ASN A 49 8.11 -1.96 -2.19
CA ASN A 49 8.48 -3.37 -1.95
C ASN A 49 7.47 -4.27 -2.69
N PRO A 50 7.91 -5.23 -3.54
CA PRO A 50 6.98 -6.04 -4.34
C PRO A 50 5.90 -6.78 -3.53
N THR A 51 6.24 -7.24 -2.33
CA THR A 51 5.27 -7.88 -1.40
C THR A 51 4.17 -6.89 -1.01
N ARG A 52 4.57 -5.67 -0.62
CA ARG A 52 3.62 -4.61 -0.24
C ARG A 52 2.82 -4.11 -1.44
N THR A 53 3.46 -3.93 -2.60
CA THR A 53 2.79 -3.52 -3.84
C THR A 53 1.68 -4.51 -4.23
N ALA A 54 1.91 -5.82 -4.05
CA ALA A 54 0.90 -6.84 -4.31
C ALA A 54 -0.34 -6.68 -3.40
N LEU A 55 -0.13 -6.40 -2.11
CA LEU A 55 -1.19 -6.12 -1.15
C LEU A 55 -1.94 -4.82 -1.48
N GLU A 56 -1.21 -3.74 -1.76
CA GLU A 56 -1.79 -2.43 -2.14
C GLU A 56 -2.69 -2.57 -3.37
N ARG A 57 -2.22 -3.27 -4.43
CA ARG A 57 -3.04 -3.53 -5.63
C ARG A 57 -4.27 -4.38 -5.35
N MET A 58 -4.17 -5.34 -4.42
CA MET A 58 -5.29 -6.19 -4.01
C MET A 58 -6.39 -5.37 -3.34
N ILE A 59 -6.02 -4.58 -2.34
CA ILE A 59 -6.95 -3.72 -1.60
C ILE A 59 -7.58 -2.69 -2.54
N ALA A 60 -6.78 -2.04 -3.40
CA ALA A 60 -7.28 -1.09 -4.40
C ALA A 60 -8.31 -1.76 -5.33
N GLY A 61 -8.02 -2.95 -5.84
CA GLY A 61 -8.96 -3.68 -6.70
C GLY A 61 -10.23 -4.19 -5.99
N LEU A 62 -10.15 -4.46 -4.68
CA LEU A 62 -11.32 -4.78 -3.85
C LEU A 62 -12.23 -3.57 -3.68
N GLU A 63 -11.68 -2.44 -3.26
CA GLU A 63 -12.39 -1.19 -3.03
C GLU A 63 -12.81 -0.49 -4.34
N GLY A 64 -12.24 -0.90 -5.48
CA GLY A 64 -12.51 -0.26 -6.77
C GLY A 64 -11.83 1.09 -6.93
N THR A 65 -10.69 1.29 -6.27
CA THR A 65 -9.84 2.49 -6.40
C THR A 65 -8.63 2.22 -7.29
N ASP A 66 -8.02 3.29 -7.80
CA ASP A 66 -6.80 3.18 -8.63
C ASP A 66 -5.54 2.89 -7.79
N HIS A 67 -5.55 3.38 -6.54
CA HIS A 67 -4.39 3.33 -5.65
C HIS A 67 -4.79 2.96 -4.22
N CYS A 68 -3.83 2.37 -3.51
CA CYS A 68 -3.87 2.09 -2.08
C CYS A 68 -2.43 2.24 -1.54
N ALA A 69 -2.30 2.66 -0.29
CA ALA A 69 -1.03 2.70 0.42
C ALA A 69 -1.16 1.91 1.72
N CYS A 70 -0.21 1.00 1.97
CA CYS A 70 -0.20 0.20 3.20
C CYS A 70 0.72 0.81 4.25
N PHE A 71 0.23 0.90 5.48
CA PHE A 71 0.94 1.50 6.63
C PHE A 71 1.16 0.48 7.75
N ALA A 72 2.03 0.82 8.69
CA ALA A 72 2.33 -0.04 9.85
C ALA A 72 1.15 -0.20 10.82
N SER A 73 0.19 0.73 10.80
CA SER A 73 -1.04 0.67 11.60
C SER A 73 -2.13 1.55 10.99
N GLY A 74 -3.38 1.38 11.44
CA GLY A 74 -4.48 2.27 11.06
C GLY A 74 -4.24 3.72 11.49
N VAL A 75 -3.59 3.95 12.64
CA VAL A 75 -3.22 5.29 13.12
C VAL A 75 -2.16 5.93 12.23
N ALA A 76 -1.17 5.17 11.75
CA ALA A 76 -0.18 5.68 10.81
C ALA A 76 -0.80 6.07 9.46
N ALA A 77 -1.81 5.33 9.00
CA ALA A 77 -2.56 5.69 7.80
C ALA A 77 -3.35 7.00 7.99
N MET A 78 -4.05 7.15 9.13
CA MET A 78 -4.78 8.38 9.47
C MET A 78 -3.83 9.57 9.62
N ASP A 79 -2.72 9.42 10.34
CA ASP A 79 -1.70 10.47 10.51
C ASP A 79 -1.09 10.91 9.17
N ALA A 80 -0.84 9.97 8.24
CA ALA A 80 -0.38 10.32 6.90
C ALA A 80 -1.41 11.14 6.10
N LEU A 81 -2.71 10.82 6.23
CA LEU A 81 -3.79 11.62 5.65
C LEU A 81 -3.87 13.01 6.30
N MET A 82 -3.76 13.10 7.63
CA MET A 82 -3.82 14.38 8.34
C MET A 82 -2.68 15.33 7.93
N LYS A 83 -1.50 14.78 7.61
CA LYS A 83 -0.35 15.55 7.11
C LYS A 83 -0.52 16.12 5.69
N MET A 84 -1.61 15.80 5.00
CA MET A 84 -1.96 16.46 3.74
C MET A 84 -2.60 17.84 3.94
N PHE A 85 -3.14 18.12 5.14
CA PHE A 85 -3.72 19.42 5.49
C PHE A 85 -2.65 20.40 5.97
N ARG A 86 -2.98 21.69 5.93
CA ARG A 86 -2.12 22.78 6.41
C ARG A 86 -2.52 23.21 7.82
N PRO A 87 -1.58 23.75 8.62
CA PRO A 87 -1.94 24.38 9.89
C PRO A 87 -3.03 25.45 9.70
N GLY A 88 -4.13 25.32 10.45
CA GLY A 88 -5.29 26.21 10.37
C GLY A 88 -6.46 25.67 9.53
N ASP A 89 -6.28 24.58 8.78
CA ASP A 89 -7.39 23.90 8.11
C ASP A 89 -8.38 23.31 9.14
N HIS A 90 -9.66 23.26 8.77
CA HIS A 90 -10.73 22.72 9.60
C HIS A 90 -11.19 21.35 9.06
N VAL A 91 -11.25 20.34 9.92
CA VAL A 91 -11.77 19.00 9.58
C VAL A 91 -13.03 18.72 10.40
N ILE A 92 -14.12 18.37 9.72
CA ILE A 92 -15.35 17.90 10.36
C ILE A 92 -15.29 16.38 10.41
N ALA A 93 -15.54 15.81 11.59
CA ALA A 93 -15.55 14.37 11.81
C ALA A 93 -16.86 13.93 12.48
N SER A 94 -17.12 12.62 12.45
CA SER A 94 -18.22 11.99 13.18
C SER A 94 -18.07 12.23 14.69
N ASP A 95 -19.19 12.29 15.42
CA ASP A 95 -19.19 12.37 16.89
C ASP A 95 -18.89 11.02 17.55
N ASP A 96 -19.16 9.91 16.85
CA ASP A 96 -18.71 8.57 17.21
C ASP A 96 -17.50 8.14 16.37
N LEU A 97 -16.35 8.00 17.03
CA LEU A 97 -15.07 7.63 16.43
C LEU A 97 -14.34 6.65 17.33
N TYR A 98 -13.47 5.83 16.71
CA TYR A 98 -12.45 5.13 17.47
C TYR A 98 -11.62 6.14 18.31
N GLY A 99 -11.46 5.90 19.61
CA GLY A 99 -10.80 6.85 20.51
C GLY A 99 -9.34 7.18 20.15
N GLY A 100 -8.64 6.32 19.40
CA GLY A 100 -7.32 6.67 18.87
C GLY A 100 -7.36 7.65 17.70
N SER A 101 -8.46 7.70 16.93
CA SER A 101 -8.70 8.70 15.89
C SER A 101 -9.00 10.08 16.50
N TYR A 102 -9.79 10.13 17.57
CA TYR A 102 -10.06 11.40 18.28
C TYR A 102 -8.84 11.98 18.99
N ARG A 103 -7.90 11.12 19.41
CA ARG A 103 -6.68 11.53 20.13
C ARG A 103 -5.56 12.04 19.21
N LEU A 104 -5.60 11.69 17.92
CA LEU A 104 -4.68 12.21 16.90
C LEU A 104 -4.81 13.74 16.79
#